data_AF-A0A6I2IMD8-F1
#
_entry.id   AF-A0A6I2IMD8-F1
#
_cell.length_a   1.000
_cell.length_b   1.000
_cell.length_c   1.000
_cell.angle_alpha   90.00
_cell.angle_beta   90.00
_cell.angle_gamma   90.00
#
_symmetry.space_group_name_H-M   'P 1'
#
loop_
_entity.id
_entity.type
_entity.pdbx_description
1 polymer ?
#
loop_
_entity_poly.entity_id
_entity_poly.type
_entity_poly.pdbx_seq_one_letter_code
_entity_poly.pdbx_strand_id
1 'polypeptide(L)'
;MGLIGKLRGILGRQSGREEAEPSPTHERNTELEGKWLTVDHPYFFGHANISPDKRWVVGCEDSDGDRCGGHRMKGNGRVILVDYPSDRIVHELKYFARPVDAAVSDSGSYIVHDCGFGSALRGDVIAINTSGDEIYRRHYRANIFNIALSQCGRYAAVQTANADNKDSNILEVLDLHNGQQIFTVRPVGAWADGYLFDTNADGELSQLRVNLRDLGYFRYSATGEFLDAESLQVAQLDKGDYTTKIMAAQELLKTGATEESARKALSVADAALTQGACERYDWGALAHRIRGESFELLGQLSDALEAYEQALTMNPKVGVLRRATTLRKKISAKK
;
A
#
# COMPACT_ATOMS: atom_id res chain seq x y z
N MET A 1 -18.52 -95.46 29.23
CA MET A 1 -17.24 -95.43 29.98
C MET A 1 -16.52 -94.17 29.53
N GLY A 2 -16.55 -93.00 30.18
CA GLY A 2 -16.42 -92.68 31.60
C GLY A 2 -15.15 -91.84 31.78
N LEU A 3 -15.25 -90.73 32.54
CA LEU A 3 -14.21 -89.79 33.04
C LEU A 3 -13.83 -88.59 32.13
N ILE A 4 -14.27 -87.35 32.43
CA ILE A 4 -13.95 -86.39 33.52
C ILE A 4 -12.69 -85.53 33.24
N GLY A 5 -12.95 -84.23 32.99
CA GLY A 5 -12.42 -83.12 33.80
C GLY A 5 -11.16 -82.38 33.32
N LYS A 6 -11.31 -81.11 32.92
CA LYS A 6 -11.10 -79.91 33.77
C LYS A 6 -10.97 -78.63 32.93
N LEU A 7 -11.77 -77.63 33.29
CA LEU A 7 -11.56 -76.21 33.00
C LEU A 7 -10.43 -75.66 33.89
N ARG A 8 -9.56 -74.82 33.31
CA ARG A 8 -9.00 -73.60 33.92
C ARG A 8 -8.39 -72.73 32.81
N GLY A 9 -8.84 -71.48 32.73
CA GLY A 9 -8.43 -70.53 31.70
C GLY A 9 -7.08 -69.87 31.95
N ILE A 10 -6.70 -68.97 31.03
CA ILE A 10 -6.25 -67.60 31.28
C ILE A 10 -6.02 -66.92 29.91
N LEU A 11 -6.25 -65.61 29.94
CA LEU A 11 -6.28 -64.59 28.90
C LEU A 11 -5.23 -64.66 27.77
N GLY A 12 -5.69 -64.26 26.59
CA GLY A 12 -5.13 -63.11 25.86
C GLY A 12 -3.76 -63.26 25.19
N ARG A 13 -3.74 -63.39 23.86
CA ARG A 13 -2.58 -62.99 23.04
C ARG A 13 -3.09 -62.33 21.75
N GLN A 14 -3.37 -61.04 21.83
CA GLN A 14 -3.45 -60.19 20.65
C GLN A 14 -2.02 -59.83 20.22
N SER A 15 -1.83 -59.88 18.92
CA SER A 15 -0.65 -59.47 18.16
C SER A 15 -0.05 -58.17 18.66
N GLY A 16 1.25 -58.19 18.98
CA GLY A 16 2.03 -56.98 19.15
C GLY A 16 2.02 -56.19 17.84
N ARG A 17 1.30 -55.08 17.83
CA ARG A 17 1.67 -53.92 17.01
C ARG A 17 2.88 -53.32 17.71
N GLU A 18 4.01 -53.25 17.00
CA GLU A 18 5.03 -52.27 17.36
C GLU A 18 4.35 -50.90 17.30
N GLU A 19 4.14 -50.31 18.48
CA GLU A 19 3.81 -48.89 18.61
C GLU A 19 5.02 -48.14 18.07
N ALA A 20 4.85 -47.49 16.92
CA ALA A 20 5.82 -46.54 16.42
C ALA A 20 6.02 -45.48 17.51
N GLU A 21 7.26 -45.34 17.99
CA GLU A 21 7.63 -44.27 18.90
C GLU A 21 7.18 -42.92 18.30
N PRO A 22 6.58 -42.02 19.09
CA PRO A 22 6.25 -40.70 18.62
C PRO A 22 7.54 -40.03 18.15
N SER A 23 7.59 -39.68 16.86
CA SER A 23 8.68 -38.90 16.30
C SER A 23 8.90 -37.67 17.17
N PRO A 24 10.16 -37.29 17.48
CA PRO A 24 10.41 -36.13 18.32
C PRO A 24 9.70 -34.93 17.71
N THR A 25 8.86 -34.26 18.51
CA THR A 25 8.29 -32.96 18.17
C THR A 25 9.47 -32.02 17.96
N HIS A 26 9.91 -31.88 16.70
CA HIS A 26 10.99 -30.96 16.34
C HIS A 26 10.50 -29.57 16.73
N GLU A 27 11.20 -28.92 17.68
CA GLU A 27 10.95 -27.52 17.98
C GLU A 27 11.12 -26.72 16.70
N ARG A 28 10.11 -25.92 16.36
CA ARG A 28 10.08 -25.16 15.13
C ARG A 28 11.18 -24.10 15.17
N ASN A 29 11.99 -24.04 14.14
CA ASN A 29 13.11 -23.11 14.01
C ASN A 29 12.66 -21.69 13.59
N THR A 30 11.46 -21.55 13.01
CA THR A 30 10.93 -20.27 12.51
C THR A 30 9.68 -19.81 13.27
N GLU A 31 9.62 -18.53 13.62
CA GLU A 31 8.48 -17.87 14.25
C GLU A 31 8.06 -16.61 13.48
N LEU A 32 6.75 -16.44 13.27
CA LEU A 32 6.16 -15.23 12.72
C LEU A 32 5.32 -14.50 13.77
N GLU A 33 5.74 -13.29 14.14
CA GLU A 33 4.99 -12.40 15.01
C GLU A 33 4.65 -11.10 14.25
N GLY A 34 3.39 -10.97 13.82
CA GLY A 34 2.94 -9.84 13.02
C GLY A 34 3.69 -9.73 11.70
N LYS A 35 4.57 -8.73 11.58
CA LYS A 35 5.43 -8.49 10.40
C LYS A 35 6.90 -8.83 10.66
N TRP A 36 7.20 -9.67 11.65
CA TRP A 36 8.56 -10.04 12.01
C TRP A 36 8.76 -11.53 11.88
N LEU A 37 9.89 -11.93 11.28
CA LEU A 37 10.37 -13.30 11.19
C LEU A 37 11.56 -13.45 12.13
N THR A 38 11.47 -14.41 13.04
CA THR A 38 12.60 -14.92 13.82
C THR A 38 12.98 -16.30 13.31
N VAL A 39 14.27 -16.54 13.17
CA VAL A 39 14.84 -17.88 12.93
C VAL A 39 15.90 -18.11 13.98
N ASP A 40 15.87 -19.25 14.66
CA ASP A 40 16.83 -19.53 15.74
C ASP A 40 18.20 -19.95 15.18
N HIS A 41 18.20 -20.84 14.18
CA HIS A 41 19.42 -21.45 13.63
C HIS A 41 19.40 -21.57 12.09
N PRO A 42 20.29 -20.88 11.36
CA PRO A 42 21.10 -19.74 11.83
C PRO A 42 20.22 -18.58 12.30
N TYR A 43 20.73 -17.81 13.27
CA TYR A 43 19.97 -16.70 13.84
C TYR A 43 19.65 -15.63 12.79
N PHE A 44 18.38 -15.28 12.67
CA PHE A 44 17.87 -14.20 11.84
C PHE A 44 16.71 -13.49 12.54
N PHE A 45 16.67 -12.17 12.44
CA PHE A 45 15.53 -11.36 12.85
C PHE A 45 15.32 -10.23 11.84
N GLY A 46 14.13 -10.15 11.25
CA GLY A 46 13.86 -9.16 10.21
C GLY A 46 12.39 -9.02 9.85
N HIS A 47 12.09 -8.01 9.03
CA HIS A 47 10.74 -7.76 8.56
C HIS A 47 10.30 -8.88 7.60
N ALA A 48 9.11 -9.44 7.83
CA ALA A 48 8.58 -10.58 7.11
C ALA A 48 7.55 -10.16 6.06
N ASN A 49 7.67 -10.74 4.87
CA ASN A 49 6.69 -10.67 3.80
C ASN A 49 6.26 -12.09 3.43
N ILE A 50 4.94 -12.32 3.34
CA ILE A 50 4.34 -13.65 3.22
C ILE A 50 3.63 -13.77 1.87
N SER A 51 3.79 -14.92 1.20
CA SER A 51 3.11 -15.17 -0.08
C SER A 51 1.59 -15.29 0.12
N PRO A 52 0.79 -15.03 -0.93
CA PRO A 52 -0.67 -15.21 -0.90
C PRO A 52 -1.12 -16.59 -0.41
N ASP A 53 -0.44 -17.67 -0.85
CA ASP A 53 -0.71 -19.04 -0.40
C ASP A 53 -0.18 -19.37 1.01
N LYS A 54 0.50 -18.42 1.65
CA LYS A 54 1.10 -18.49 2.98
C LYS A 54 2.21 -19.55 3.13
N ARG A 55 2.72 -20.08 2.02
CA ARG A 55 3.81 -21.04 2.03
C ARG A 55 5.16 -20.36 2.23
N TRP A 56 5.40 -19.29 1.49
CA TRP A 56 6.71 -18.66 1.42
C TRP A 56 6.75 -17.43 2.30
N VAL A 57 7.87 -17.29 3.01
CA VAL A 57 8.17 -16.11 3.81
C VAL A 57 9.55 -15.60 3.40
N VAL A 58 9.60 -14.33 3.03
CA VAL A 58 10.86 -13.60 2.85
C VAL A 58 11.08 -12.69 4.04
N GLY A 59 12.20 -12.87 4.72
CA GLY A 59 12.66 -11.98 5.78
C GLY A 59 13.69 -10.99 5.24
N CYS A 60 13.57 -9.71 5.59
CA CYS A 60 14.55 -8.66 5.32
C CYS A 60 15.12 -8.10 6.62
N GLU A 61 16.42 -8.17 6.77
CA GLU A 61 17.15 -7.55 7.88
C GLU A 61 17.98 -6.38 7.37
N ASP A 62 17.52 -5.16 7.64
CA ASP A 62 18.26 -3.93 7.41
C ASP A 62 19.27 -3.64 8.54
N SER A 63 20.11 -4.63 8.84
CA SER A 63 21.18 -4.59 9.85
C SER A 63 22.40 -5.33 9.34
N ASP A 64 23.61 -4.93 9.76
CA ASP A 64 24.84 -5.64 9.42
C ASP A 64 25.09 -6.93 10.23
N GLY A 65 24.12 -7.35 11.05
CA GLY A 65 24.24 -8.48 11.98
C GLY A 65 25.03 -8.16 13.26
N ASP A 66 25.72 -7.02 13.32
CA ASP A 66 26.65 -6.61 14.38
C ASP A 66 26.22 -5.30 15.06
N ARG A 67 24.90 -5.06 15.15
CA ARG A 67 24.21 -3.97 15.88
C ARG A 67 24.03 -2.64 15.13
N CYS A 68 24.43 -2.52 13.86
CA CYS A 68 24.17 -1.32 13.08
C CYS A 68 22.99 -1.50 12.11
N GLY A 69 21.80 -1.07 12.54
CA GLY A 69 20.62 -0.98 11.69
C GLY A 69 20.42 0.40 11.07
N GLY A 70 19.61 0.49 10.02
CA GLY A 70 19.20 1.77 9.42
C GLY A 70 20.31 2.46 8.62
N HIS A 71 20.27 3.80 8.56
CA HIS A 71 21.19 4.59 7.72
C HIS A 71 22.67 4.29 8.04
N ARG A 72 23.38 3.74 7.06
CA ARG A 72 24.80 3.39 7.16
C ARG A 72 25.51 3.52 5.81
N MET A 73 26.84 3.53 5.87
CA MET A 73 27.71 3.68 4.69
C MET A 73 28.30 2.35 4.19
N LYS A 74 28.18 1.28 4.98
CA LYS A 74 28.69 -0.08 4.71
C LYS A 74 27.99 -1.07 5.65
N GLY A 75 28.26 -2.36 5.47
CA GLY A 75 27.67 -3.44 6.27
C GLY A 75 26.38 -3.91 5.62
N ASN A 76 26.44 -5.05 4.92
CA ASN A 76 25.32 -5.55 4.15
C ASN A 76 24.23 -6.10 5.06
N GLY A 77 22.98 -5.88 4.66
CA GLY A 77 21.84 -6.56 5.24
C GLY A 77 21.71 -8.01 4.78
N ARG A 78 20.72 -8.70 5.35
CA ARG A 78 20.44 -10.10 5.07
C ARG A 78 19.02 -10.27 4.55
N VAL A 79 18.87 -11.20 3.60
CA VAL A 79 17.56 -11.64 3.12
C VAL A 79 17.50 -13.16 3.21
N ILE A 80 16.42 -13.69 3.77
CA ILE A 80 16.21 -15.12 3.93
C ILE A 80 14.89 -15.53 3.29
N LEU A 81 14.87 -16.67 2.59
CA LEU A 81 13.65 -17.29 2.10
C LEU A 81 13.37 -18.56 2.89
N VAL A 82 12.13 -18.70 3.37
CA VAL A 82 11.67 -19.82 4.18
C VAL A 82 10.45 -20.47 3.54
N ASP A 83 10.49 -21.80 3.38
CA ASP A 83 9.33 -22.65 3.13
C ASP A 83 8.66 -22.92 4.48
N TYR A 84 7.77 -22.01 4.87
CA TYR A 84 7.28 -21.87 6.24
C TYR A 84 6.51 -23.11 6.73
N PRO A 85 5.58 -23.74 5.98
CA PRO A 85 4.91 -24.95 6.45
C PRO A 85 5.88 -26.10 6.77
N SER A 86 6.97 -26.20 6.00
CA SER A 86 8.01 -27.23 6.20
C SER A 86 9.12 -26.83 7.16
N ASP A 87 9.05 -25.61 7.73
CA ASP A 87 10.05 -25.03 8.62
C ASP A 87 11.48 -25.07 8.05
N ARG A 88 11.59 -24.89 6.73
CA ARG A 88 12.85 -25.04 5.99
C ARG A 88 13.33 -23.70 5.46
N ILE A 89 14.54 -23.34 5.84
CA ILE A 89 15.29 -22.25 5.22
C ILE A 89 15.75 -22.73 3.84
N VAL A 90 15.35 -22.03 2.78
CA VAL A 90 15.77 -22.34 1.42
C VAL A 90 17.18 -21.79 1.16
N HIS A 91 17.37 -20.50 1.44
CA HIS A 91 18.65 -19.83 1.31
C HIS A 91 18.70 -18.53 2.12
N GLU A 92 19.92 -18.07 2.39
CA GLU A 92 20.24 -16.77 3.01
C GLU A 92 21.20 -16.01 2.10
N LEU A 93 20.90 -14.74 1.83
CA LEU A 93 21.68 -13.86 0.95
C LEU A 93 22.20 -12.65 1.74
N LYS A 94 23.49 -12.31 1.57
CA LYS A 94 24.22 -11.32 2.39
C LYS A 94 24.88 -10.20 1.57
N TYR A 95 24.40 -9.96 0.36
CA TYR A 95 25.00 -9.01 -0.59
C TYR A 95 24.16 -7.75 -0.82
N PHE A 96 23.02 -7.60 -0.14
CA PHE A 96 22.20 -6.39 -0.21
C PHE A 96 22.78 -5.32 0.71
N ALA A 97 22.82 -4.07 0.26
CA ALA A 97 23.30 -2.99 1.10
C ALA A 97 22.35 -2.79 2.30
N ARG A 98 21.08 -2.52 1.99
CA ARG A 98 20.01 -2.21 2.94
C ARG A 98 18.65 -2.72 2.45
N PRO A 99 18.37 -4.03 2.58
CA PRO A 99 17.09 -4.61 2.21
C PRO A 99 16.02 -4.19 3.22
N VAL A 100 15.15 -3.26 2.83
CA VAL A 100 14.16 -2.64 3.73
C VAL A 100 12.74 -3.16 3.52
N ASP A 101 12.47 -3.79 2.38
CA ASP A 101 11.18 -4.41 2.07
C ASP A 101 11.31 -5.50 1.00
N ALA A 102 10.29 -6.33 0.86
CA ALA A 102 10.22 -7.39 -0.14
C ALA A 102 8.76 -7.74 -0.49
N ALA A 103 8.57 -8.49 -1.57
CA ALA A 103 7.30 -9.17 -1.86
C ALA A 103 7.60 -10.56 -2.44
N VAL A 104 6.84 -11.57 -2.05
CA VAL A 104 7.06 -12.98 -2.42
C VAL A 104 5.82 -13.57 -3.08
N SER A 105 6.05 -14.34 -4.13
CA SER A 105 5.02 -15.03 -4.92
C SER A 105 4.78 -16.46 -4.41
N ASP A 106 3.72 -17.09 -4.88
CA ASP A 106 3.39 -18.50 -4.53
C ASP A 106 4.41 -19.49 -5.11
N SER A 107 5.21 -19.06 -6.09
CA SER A 107 6.32 -19.86 -6.64
C SER A 107 7.56 -19.88 -5.74
N GLY A 108 7.63 -19.00 -4.75
CA GLY A 108 8.81 -18.75 -3.93
C GLY A 108 9.80 -17.75 -4.54
N SER A 109 9.56 -17.28 -5.77
CA SER A 109 10.29 -16.12 -6.32
C SER A 109 9.84 -14.84 -5.62
N TYR A 110 10.75 -13.90 -5.43
CA TYR A 110 10.51 -12.68 -4.69
C TYR A 110 11.26 -11.48 -5.26
N ILE A 111 10.83 -10.28 -4.87
CA ILE A 111 11.56 -9.04 -5.12
C ILE A 111 12.03 -8.45 -3.79
N VAL A 112 13.17 -7.79 -3.80
CA VAL A 112 13.75 -7.05 -2.67
C VAL A 112 13.86 -5.58 -3.05
N HIS A 113 13.41 -4.70 -2.17
CA HIS A 113 13.74 -3.27 -2.18
C HIS A 113 15.02 -3.06 -1.36
N ASP A 114 16.11 -2.79 -2.06
CA ASP A 114 17.37 -2.36 -1.44
C ASP A 114 17.50 -0.84 -1.56
N CYS A 115 17.43 -0.12 -0.43
CA CYS A 115 17.52 1.34 -0.43
C CYS A 115 18.95 1.88 -0.57
N GLY A 116 19.97 0.99 -0.58
CA GLY A 116 21.37 1.36 -0.74
C GLY A 116 21.98 2.08 0.47
N PHE A 117 23.28 2.36 0.39
CA PHE A 117 24.02 3.10 1.42
C PHE A 117 23.97 4.62 1.24
N GLY A 118 24.11 5.32 2.37
CA GLY A 118 24.21 6.78 2.42
C GLY A 118 22.89 7.52 2.25
N SER A 119 22.98 8.77 1.80
CA SER A 119 21.89 9.74 1.80
C SER A 119 21.35 10.12 0.42
N ALA A 120 21.89 9.53 -0.65
CA ALA A 120 21.44 9.81 -2.00
C ALA A 120 20.05 9.20 -2.25
N LEU A 121 19.19 9.92 -2.98
CA LEU A 121 17.91 9.37 -3.45
C LEU A 121 18.18 8.21 -4.41
N ARG A 122 17.89 7.00 -3.97
CA ARG A 122 18.08 5.79 -4.75
C ARG A 122 17.25 4.64 -4.19
N GLY A 123 17.12 3.61 -4.99
CA GLY A 123 16.63 2.31 -4.56
C GLY A 123 16.75 1.32 -5.70
N ASP A 124 16.96 0.06 -5.37
CA ASP A 124 16.95 -1.04 -6.31
C ASP A 124 15.75 -1.94 -6.04
N VAL A 125 15.09 -2.38 -7.11
CA VAL A 125 14.21 -3.54 -7.07
C VAL A 125 14.94 -4.71 -7.72
N ILE A 126 15.10 -5.78 -6.96
CA ILE A 126 15.92 -6.94 -7.32
C ILE A 126 15.05 -8.18 -7.25
N ALA A 127 14.82 -8.84 -8.37
CA ALA A 127 14.05 -10.08 -8.43
C ALA A 127 14.98 -11.29 -8.27
N ILE A 128 14.60 -12.18 -7.36
CA ILE A 128 15.33 -13.39 -7.01
C ILE A 128 14.41 -14.59 -7.22
N ASN A 129 14.92 -15.65 -7.85
CA ASN A 129 14.18 -16.90 -7.97
C ASN A 129 14.26 -17.75 -6.68
N THR A 130 13.49 -18.83 -6.61
CA THR A 130 13.47 -19.75 -5.44
C THR A 130 14.82 -20.45 -5.20
N SER A 131 15.74 -20.44 -6.17
CA SER A 131 17.10 -20.99 -6.02
C SER A 131 18.11 -19.99 -5.46
N GLY A 132 17.72 -18.71 -5.31
CA GLY A 132 18.58 -17.63 -4.80
C GLY A 132 19.31 -16.85 -5.90
N ASP A 133 19.03 -17.11 -7.18
CA ASP A 133 19.66 -16.38 -8.28
C ASP A 133 18.91 -15.08 -8.57
N GLU A 134 19.67 -14.01 -8.82
CA GLU A 134 19.13 -12.77 -9.36
C GLU A 134 18.72 -12.95 -10.82
N ILE A 135 17.44 -12.71 -11.11
CA ILE A 135 16.88 -12.81 -12.46
C ILE A 135 16.62 -11.45 -13.10
N TYR A 136 16.49 -10.39 -12.29
CA TYR A 136 16.26 -9.03 -12.79
C TYR A 136 16.66 -7.98 -11.75
N ARG A 137 17.12 -6.82 -12.22
CA ARG A 137 17.39 -5.65 -11.38
C ARG A 137 17.03 -4.35 -12.08
N ARG A 138 16.35 -3.46 -11.35
CA ARG A 138 16.03 -2.09 -11.77
C ARG A 138 16.53 -1.08 -10.75
N HIS A 139 17.40 -0.18 -11.19
CA HIS A 139 17.99 0.89 -10.39
C HIS A 139 17.19 2.19 -10.52
N TYR A 140 16.71 2.77 -9.43
CA TYR A 140 16.00 4.04 -9.40
C TYR A 140 16.89 5.15 -8.81
N ARG A 141 16.75 6.37 -9.36
CA ARG A 141 17.35 7.62 -8.84
C ARG A 141 16.42 8.39 -7.90
N ALA A 142 15.37 7.73 -7.43
CA ALA A 142 14.45 8.21 -6.42
C ALA A 142 14.34 7.13 -5.34
N ASN A 143 13.94 7.53 -4.13
CA ASN A 143 13.57 6.54 -3.12
C ASN A 143 12.34 5.76 -3.61
N ILE A 144 12.33 4.46 -3.41
CA ILE A 144 11.14 3.65 -3.67
C ILE A 144 10.17 3.82 -2.49
N PHE A 145 8.93 4.14 -2.79
CA PHE A 145 7.87 4.33 -1.81
C PHE A 145 7.17 3.00 -1.48
N ASN A 146 6.78 2.23 -2.50
CA ASN A 146 6.06 0.98 -2.31
C ASN A 146 6.34 0.00 -3.47
N ILE A 147 6.32 -1.30 -3.17
CA ILE A 147 6.51 -2.39 -4.13
C ILE A 147 5.44 -3.46 -3.97
N ALA A 148 5.16 -4.20 -5.04
CA ALA A 148 4.38 -5.43 -4.97
C ALA A 148 4.80 -6.41 -6.06
N LEU A 149 4.51 -7.68 -5.84
CA LEU A 149 4.75 -8.77 -6.76
C LEU A 149 3.44 -9.51 -7.02
N SER A 150 3.17 -9.88 -8.27
CA SER A 150 2.02 -10.69 -8.61
C SER A 150 2.12 -12.08 -7.99
N GLN A 151 0.98 -12.73 -7.78
CA GLN A 151 0.91 -14.07 -7.18
C GLN A 151 1.76 -15.11 -7.92
N CYS A 152 1.87 -14.98 -9.25
CA CYS A 152 2.70 -15.84 -10.10
C CYS A 152 4.20 -15.45 -10.14
N GLY A 153 4.58 -14.32 -9.55
CA GLY A 153 5.97 -13.82 -9.54
C GLY A 153 6.42 -13.13 -10.83
N ARG A 154 5.54 -13.00 -11.83
CA ARG A 154 5.88 -12.41 -13.14
C ARG A 154 5.89 -10.88 -13.15
N TYR A 155 4.92 -10.24 -12.49
CA TYR A 155 4.77 -8.79 -12.57
C TYR A 155 5.14 -8.11 -11.27
N ALA A 156 5.93 -7.04 -11.34
CA ALA A 156 6.19 -6.16 -10.21
C ALA A 156 5.59 -4.79 -10.44
N ALA A 157 5.01 -4.20 -9.40
CA ALA A 157 4.60 -2.80 -9.38
C ALA A 157 5.55 -2.05 -8.45
N VAL A 158 6.01 -0.89 -8.88
CA VAL A 158 6.93 -0.03 -8.12
C VAL A 158 6.44 1.40 -8.20
N GLN A 159 6.30 2.04 -7.05
CA GLN A 159 6.06 3.47 -6.97
C GLN A 159 7.23 4.16 -6.29
N THR A 160 7.68 5.27 -6.86
CA THR A 160 8.77 6.07 -6.31
C THR A 160 8.26 7.33 -5.62
N ALA A 161 9.05 7.85 -4.70
CA ALA A 161 8.82 9.14 -4.08
C ALA A 161 9.19 10.31 -5.03
N ASN A 162 8.90 11.53 -4.59
CA ASN A 162 9.31 12.74 -5.31
C ASN A 162 10.84 12.87 -5.35
N ALA A 163 11.36 13.28 -6.51
CA ALA A 163 12.77 13.54 -6.74
C ALA A 163 12.94 14.63 -7.82
N ASP A 164 14.17 15.07 -8.06
CA ASP A 164 14.53 16.07 -9.06
C ASP A 164 14.96 15.44 -10.40
N ASN A 165 14.43 14.26 -10.73
CA ASN A 165 14.82 13.49 -11.90
C ASN A 165 13.68 12.66 -12.49
N LYS A 166 13.98 11.86 -13.53
CA LYS A 166 12.97 11.11 -14.29
C LYS A 166 12.25 10.02 -13.48
N ASP A 167 12.85 9.53 -12.41
CA ASP A 167 12.23 8.53 -11.53
C ASP A 167 11.36 9.21 -10.44
N SER A 168 11.07 10.51 -10.56
CA SER A 168 10.25 11.24 -9.57
C SER A 168 8.77 10.94 -9.69
N ASN A 169 8.20 10.39 -8.62
CA ASN A 169 6.76 10.13 -8.47
C ASN A 169 6.19 9.41 -9.69
N ILE A 170 6.77 8.24 -9.98
CA ILE A 170 6.32 7.35 -11.04
C ILE A 170 5.65 6.12 -10.43
N LEU A 171 4.70 5.57 -11.17
CA LEU A 171 4.19 4.21 -11.00
C LEU A 171 4.65 3.41 -12.22
N GLU A 172 5.44 2.37 -11.99
CA GLU A 172 6.03 1.50 -13.00
C GLU A 172 5.55 0.06 -12.79
N VAL A 173 5.22 -0.62 -13.88
CA VAL A 173 4.95 -2.07 -13.89
C VAL A 173 5.98 -2.77 -14.77
N LEU A 174 6.55 -3.85 -14.25
CA LEU A 174 7.62 -4.62 -14.86
C LEU A 174 7.14 -6.05 -15.11
N ASP A 175 7.49 -6.62 -16.26
CA ASP A 175 7.45 -8.06 -16.53
C ASP A 175 8.84 -8.63 -16.25
N LEU A 176 8.99 -9.27 -15.10
CA LEU A 176 10.24 -9.84 -14.62
C LEU A 176 10.65 -11.09 -15.39
N HIS A 177 9.70 -11.78 -16.03
CA HIS A 177 10.00 -12.96 -16.84
C HIS A 177 10.70 -12.55 -18.15
N ASN A 178 10.21 -11.49 -18.79
CA ASN A 178 10.79 -10.97 -20.02
C ASN A 178 11.85 -9.89 -19.79
N GLY A 179 12.01 -9.41 -18.56
CA GLY A 179 12.93 -8.32 -18.20
C GLY A 179 12.53 -6.99 -18.83
N GLN A 180 11.22 -6.72 -18.97
CA GLN A 180 10.69 -5.56 -19.70
C GLN A 180 9.84 -4.67 -18.82
N GLN A 181 9.90 -3.36 -19.10
CA GLN A 181 8.94 -2.40 -18.57
C GLN A 181 7.64 -2.49 -19.37
N ILE A 182 6.51 -2.74 -18.69
CA ILE A 182 5.19 -2.75 -19.30
C ILE A 182 4.69 -1.31 -19.47
N PHE A 183 4.72 -0.52 -18.40
CA PHE A 183 4.43 0.91 -18.47
C PHE A 183 5.10 1.67 -17.32
N THR A 184 5.25 2.98 -17.52
CA THR A 184 5.62 3.94 -16.47
C THR A 184 4.79 5.20 -16.64
N VAL A 185 4.08 5.61 -15.59
CA VAL A 185 3.17 6.75 -15.61
C VAL A 185 3.34 7.61 -14.36
N ARG A 186 2.82 8.83 -14.39
CA ARG A 186 2.57 9.57 -13.15
C ARG A 186 1.32 8.98 -12.49
N PRO A 187 1.37 8.60 -11.21
CA PRO A 187 0.21 8.07 -10.52
C PRO A 187 -0.88 9.14 -10.41
N VAL A 188 -2.11 8.75 -10.72
CA VAL A 188 -3.33 9.50 -10.43
C VAL A 188 -3.73 9.26 -8.98
N GLY A 189 -3.92 10.34 -8.23
CA GLY A 189 -4.24 10.29 -6.80
C GLY A 189 -3.01 10.41 -5.89
N ALA A 190 -3.10 9.85 -4.69
CA ALA A 190 -2.03 9.84 -3.70
C ALA A 190 -1.07 8.66 -3.91
N TRP A 191 -0.07 8.54 -3.04
CA TRP A 191 0.73 7.32 -2.97
C TRP A 191 -0.11 6.12 -2.53
N ALA A 192 0.13 4.97 -3.15
CA ALA A 192 -0.68 3.78 -2.96
C ALA A 192 -0.23 2.97 -1.73
N ASP A 193 -1.21 2.44 -0.99
CA ASP A 193 -0.95 1.52 0.13
C ASP A 193 -0.76 0.07 -0.34
N GLY A 194 -1.08 -0.26 -1.60
CA GLY A 194 -0.86 -1.59 -2.15
C GLY A 194 -1.37 -1.79 -3.58
N TYR A 195 -1.10 -2.97 -4.13
CA TYR A 195 -1.39 -3.31 -5.52
C TYR A 195 -1.96 -4.73 -5.63
N LEU A 196 -2.88 -4.92 -6.58
CA LEU A 196 -3.35 -6.22 -7.03
C LEU A 196 -3.19 -6.31 -8.55
N PHE A 197 -2.82 -7.49 -9.03
CA PHE A 197 -2.58 -7.74 -10.45
C PHE A 197 -3.68 -8.65 -10.98
N ASP A 198 -4.41 -8.18 -12.00
CA ASP A 198 -5.40 -8.98 -12.69
C ASP A 198 -4.80 -9.48 -14.00
N THR A 199 -4.75 -10.79 -14.18
CA THR A 199 -4.24 -11.43 -15.40
C THR A 199 -5.34 -12.10 -16.19
N ASN A 200 -5.21 -12.15 -17.51
CA ASN A 200 -6.09 -12.94 -18.37
C ASN A 200 -5.80 -14.46 -18.25
N ALA A 201 -6.51 -15.28 -19.02
CA ALA A 201 -6.35 -16.73 -19.01
C ALA A 201 -4.94 -17.21 -19.42
N ASP A 202 -4.22 -16.41 -20.20
CA ASP A 202 -2.86 -16.69 -20.66
C ASP A 202 -1.78 -16.19 -19.67
N GLY A 203 -2.20 -15.63 -18.53
CA GLY A 203 -1.30 -15.07 -17.52
C GLY A 203 -0.69 -13.72 -17.91
N GLU A 204 -1.25 -13.05 -18.93
CA GLU A 204 -0.86 -11.69 -19.30
C GLU A 204 -1.56 -10.68 -18.42
N LEU A 205 -0.86 -9.60 -18.07
CA LEU A 205 -1.44 -8.51 -17.29
C LEU A 205 -2.62 -7.89 -18.06
N SER A 206 -3.80 -7.92 -17.47
CA SER A 206 -4.98 -7.20 -17.98
C SER A 206 -5.15 -5.85 -17.31
N GLN A 207 -4.96 -5.78 -15.99
CA GLN A 207 -5.16 -4.57 -15.19
C GLN A 207 -4.27 -4.57 -13.95
N LEU A 208 -3.92 -3.37 -13.50
CA LEU A 208 -3.35 -3.14 -12.17
C LEU A 208 -4.41 -2.43 -11.32
N ARG A 209 -4.74 -3.00 -10.17
CA ARG A 209 -5.59 -2.35 -9.15
C ARG A 209 -4.71 -1.75 -8.08
N VAL A 210 -4.87 -0.46 -7.85
CA VAL A 210 -4.10 0.35 -6.90
C VAL A 210 -4.99 0.70 -5.71
N ASN A 211 -4.54 0.38 -4.50
CA ASN A 211 -5.23 0.74 -3.27
C ASN A 211 -4.79 2.14 -2.81
N LEU A 212 -5.72 3.08 -2.77
CA LEU A 212 -5.51 4.39 -2.15
C LEU A 212 -6.13 4.41 -0.76
N ARG A 213 -5.34 4.80 0.23
CA ARG A 213 -5.74 4.85 1.64
C ARG A 213 -7.10 5.51 1.82
N ASP A 214 -8.00 4.88 2.56
CA ASP A 214 -9.35 5.33 2.88
C ASP A 214 -10.29 5.57 1.69
N LEU A 215 -9.82 5.40 0.44
CA LEU A 215 -10.61 5.60 -0.78
C LEU A 215 -11.00 4.27 -1.44
N GLY A 216 -10.08 3.30 -1.43
CA GLY A 216 -10.28 1.95 -1.97
C GLY A 216 -9.43 1.65 -3.21
N TYR A 217 -9.88 0.70 -4.01
CA TYR A 217 -9.15 0.23 -5.20
C TYR A 217 -9.59 0.92 -6.48
N PHE A 218 -8.62 1.30 -7.31
CA PHE A 218 -8.82 1.93 -8.61
C PHE A 218 -7.94 1.26 -9.68
N ARG A 219 -8.39 1.27 -10.93
CA ARG A 219 -7.78 0.48 -11.99
C ARG A 219 -6.93 1.30 -12.94
N TYR A 220 -5.81 0.71 -13.34
CA TYR A 220 -5.06 1.03 -14.53
C TYR A 220 -5.21 -0.10 -15.55
N SER A 221 -5.25 0.22 -16.84
CA SER A 221 -5.16 -0.76 -17.91
C SER A 221 -3.76 -1.41 -17.94
N ALA A 222 -3.63 -2.47 -18.73
CA ALA A 222 -2.34 -3.12 -19.01
C ALA A 222 -1.27 -2.18 -19.59
N THR A 223 -1.66 -1.03 -20.16
CA THR A 223 -0.75 -0.02 -20.74
C THR A 223 -0.57 1.21 -19.85
N GLY A 224 -1.13 1.21 -18.63
CA GLY A 224 -0.98 2.30 -17.67
C GLY A 224 -1.99 3.45 -17.80
N GLU A 225 -3.08 3.26 -18.55
CA GLU A 225 -4.17 4.25 -18.59
C GLU A 225 -5.03 4.14 -17.32
N PHE A 226 -5.31 5.25 -16.64
CA PHE A 226 -6.18 5.26 -15.47
C PHE A 226 -7.65 5.19 -15.88
N LEU A 227 -8.38 4.18 -15.39
CA LEU A 227 -9.73 3.85 -15.87
C LEU A 227 -10.86 4.40 -14.99
N ASP A 228 -10.56 4.74 -13.73
CA ASP A 228 -11.58 4.99 -12.71
C ASP A 228 -11.61 6.47 -12.24
N ALA A 229 -11.43 7.42 -13.17
CA ALA A 229 -11.41 8.86 -12.87
C ALA A 229 -12.66 9.36 -12.14
N GLU A 230 -13.84 9.00 -12.62
CA GLU A 230 -15.12 9.40 -12.01
C GLU A 230 -15.31 8.73 -10.64
N SER A 231 -15.04 7.43 -10.55
CA SER A 231 -15.16 6.69 -9.29
C SER A 231 -14.20 7.21 -8.22
N LEU A 232 -12.99 7.62 -8.61
CA LEU A 232 -12.04 8.27 -7.71
C LEU A 232 -12.57 9.61 -7.22
N GLN A 233 -13.08 10.46 -8.11
CA GLN A 233 -13.66 11.74 -7.71
C GLN A 233 -14.82 11.56 -6.73
N VAL A 234 -15.71 10.60 -6.98
CA VAL A 234 -16.80 10.25 -6.04
C VAL A 234 -16.24 9.81 -4.69
N ALA A 235 -15.27 8.89 -4.68
CA ALA A 235 -14.65 8.42 -3.45
C ALA A 235 -13.97 9.55 -2.65
N GLN A 236 -13.31 10.50 -3.32
CA GLN A 236 -12.65 11.64 -2.66
C GLN A 236 -13.64 12.65 -2.06
N LEU A 237 -14.87 12.74 -2.59
CA LEU A 237 -15.92 13.58 -2.03
C LEU A 237 -16.58 12.91 -0.81
N ASP A 238 -16.72 11.59 -0.85
CA ASP A 238 -17.52 10.84 0.14
C ASP A 238 -16.67 10.30 1.29
N LYS A 239 -15.44 9.85 1.00
CA LYS A 239 -14.51 9.19 1.92
C LYS A 239 -13.24 10.01 2.16
N GLY A 240 -12.31 9.46 2.94
CA GLY A 240 -11.06 10.12 3.29
C GLY A 240 -11.19 11.20 4.36
N ASP A 241 -10.07 11.86 4.61
CA ASP A 241 -9.97 12.95 5.57
C ASP A 241 -10.58 14.27 5.02
N TYR A 242 -10.73 15.27 5.89
CA TYR A 242 -11.29 16.55 5.48
C TYR A 242 -10.43 17.25 4.41
N THR A 243 -9.12 17.00 4.36
CA THR A 243 -8.23 17.63 3.37
C THR A 243 -8.52 17.13 1.97
N THR A 244 -8.66 15.81 1.80
CA THR A 244 -9.04 15.15 0.56
C THR A 244 -10.39 15.65 0.07
N LYS A 245 -11.38 15.70 0.97
CA LYS A 245 -12.74 16.18 0.69
C LYS A 245 -12.78 17.62 0.23
N ILE A 246 -12.06 18.51 0.91
CA ILE A 246 -11.98 19.93 0.53
C ILE A 246 -11.34 20.10 -0.85
N MET A 247 -10.23 19.41 -1.13
CA MET A 247 -9.59 19.47 -2.45
C MET A 247 -10.53 18.96 -3.56
N ALA A 248 -11.23 17.86 -3.33
CA ALA A 248 -12.16 17.28 -4.29
C ALA A 248 -13.37 18.19 -4.55
N ALA A 249 -13.95 18.78 -3.51
CA ALA A 249 -15.05 19.74 -3.65
C ALA A 249 -14.62 21.01 -4.40
N GLN A 250 -13.39 21.48 -4.17
CA GLN A 250 -12.84 22.60 -4.92
C GLN A 250 -12.67 22.28 -6.42
N GLU A 251 -12.10 21.12 -6.74
CA GLU A 251 -11.93 20.72 -8.15
C GLU A 251 -13.29 20.50 -8.84
N LEU A 252 -14.26 19.91 -8.14
CA LEU A 252 -15.63 19.73 -8.64
C LEU A 252 -16.26 21.06 -9.08
N LEU A 253 -16.13 22.12 -8.27
CA LEU A 253 -16.64 23.45 -8.62
C LEU A 253 -15.88 24.09 -9.77
N LYS A 254 -14.59 23.78 -9.93
CA LYS A 254 -13.74 24.35 -10.97
C LYS A 254 -13.98 23.72 -12.34
N THR A 255 -14.22 22.41 -12.42
CA THR A 255 -14.35 21.69 -13.70
C THR A 255 -15.80 21.55 -14.17
N GLY A 256 -16.78 21.61 -13.27
CA GLY A 256 -18.18 21.32 -13.58
C GLY A 256 -19.16 22.10 -12.74
N ALA A 257 -19.06 23.43 -12.73
CA ALA A 257 -19.97 24.31 -11.97
C ALA A 257 -21.43 24.20 -12.47
N THR A 258 -22.25 23.49 -11.69
CA THR A 258 -23.68 23.31 -11.89
C THR A 258 -24.38 23.45 -10.54
N GLU A 259 -25.70 23.55 -10.54
CA GLU A 259 -26.48 23.60 -9.30
C GLU A 259 -26.33 22.31 -8.46
N GLU A 260 -26.19 21.16 -9.14
CA GLU A 260 -25.96 19.87 -8.49
C GLU A 260 -24.56 19.78 -7.88
N SER A 261 -23.53 20.18 -8.63
CA SER A 261 -22.16 20.16 -8.11
C SER A 261 -21.96 21.17 -6.98
N ALA A 262 -22.67 22.30 -7.02
CA ALA A 262 -22.73 23.26 -5.92
C ALA A 262 -23.36 22.65 -4.66
N ARG A 263 -24.50 21.96 -4.77
CA ARG A 263 -25.11 21.26 -3.62
C ARG A 263 -24.17 20.20 -3.03
N LYS A 264 -23.50 19.42 -3.88
CA LYS A 264 -22.57 18.40 -3.43
C LYS A 264 -21.35 19.01 -2.75
N ALA A 265 -20.72 20.01 -3.36
CA ALA A 265 -19.56 20.72 -2.79
C ALA A 265 -19.90 21.39 -1.45
N LEU A 266 -21.09 21.99 -1.33
CA LEU A 266 -21.58 22.57 -0.08
C LEU A 266 -21.68 21.51 1.03
N SER A 267 -22.34 20.39 0.75
CA SER A 267 -22.49 19.29 1.71
C SER A 267 -21.14 18.73 2.15
N VAL A 268 -20.19 18.59 1.21
CA VAL A 268 -18.84 18.11 1.50
C VAL A 268 -18.06 19.12 2.37
N ALA A 269 -18.17 20.41 2.09
CA ALA A 269 -17.53 21.44 2.89
C ALA A 269 -18.09 21.50 4.33
N ASP A 270 -19.40 21.36 4.51
CA ASP A 270 -20.03 21.29 5.83
C ASP A 270 -19.58 20.05 6.62
N ALA A 271 -19.50 18.90 5.95
CA ALA A 271 -18.97 17.68 6.54
C ALA A 271 -17.49 17.85 6.95
N ALA A 272 -16.66 18.44 6.09
CA ALA A 272 -15.26 18.70 6.38
C ALA A 272 -15.05 19.63 7.60
N LEU A 273 -15.87 20.68 7.73
CA LEU A 273 -15.86 21.55 8.91
C LEU A 273 -16.21 20.77 10.19
N THR A 274 -17.22 19.89 10.12
CA THR A 274 -17.62 19.02 11.25
C THR A 274 -16.53 18.01 11.62
N GLN A 275 -15.71 17.58 10.65
CA GLN A 275 -14.57 16.68 10.85
C GLN A 275 -13.32 17.37 11.42
N GLY A 276 -13.40 18.66 11.78
CA GLY A 276 -12.31 19.39 12.43
C GLY A 276 -11.54 20.34 11.50
N ALA A 277 -11.94 20.52 10.24
CA ALA A 277 -11.28 21.50 9.36
C ALA A 277 -11.36 22.93 9.94
N CYS A 278 -12.39 23.24 10.74
CA CYS A 278 -12.57 24.54 11.40
C CYS A 278 -11.47 24.86 12.43
N GLU A 279 -10.78 23.85 12.97
CA GLU A 279 -9.70 24.02 13.95
C GLU A 279 -8.40 24.48 13.29
N ARG A 280 -8.33 24.41 11.96
CA ARG A 280 -7.18 24.80 11.16
C ARG A 280 -7.51 26.01 10.31
N TYR A 281 -6.79 27.11 10.54
CA TYR A 281 -7.05 28.38 9.87
C TYR A 281 -7.03 28.29 8.34
N ASP A 282 -6.19 27.43 7.77
CA ASP A 282 -6.03 27.25 6.32
C ASP A 282 -7.14 26.39 5.72
N TRP A 283 -7.39 25.20 6.28
CA TRP A 283 -8.43 24.29 5.78
C TRP A 283 -9.84 24.79 6.05
N GLY A 284 -10.10 25.36 7.23
CA GLY A 284 -11.40 25.95 7.53
C GLY A 284 -11.70 27.13 6.62
N ALA A 285 -10.72 28.00 6.35
CA ALA A 285 -10.90 29.10 5.39
C ALA A 285 -11.23 28.56 3.99
N LEU A 286 -10.55 27.50 3.55
CA LEU A 286 -10.82 26.90 2.24
C LEU A 286 -12.21 26.23 2.18
N ALA A 287 -12.64 25.55 3.23
CA ALA A 287 -13.98 24.99 3.33
C ALA A 287 -15.06 26.09 3.29
N HIS A 288 -14.89 27.17 4.06
CA HIS A 288 -15.81 28.32 4.02
C HIS A 288 -15.80 29.04 2.67
N ARG A 289 -14.65 29.09 1.99
CA ARG A 289 -14.59 29.55 0.60
C ARG A 289 -15.49 28.67 -0.27
N ILE A 290 -15.35 27.34 -0.24
CA ILE A 290 -16.18 26.42 -1.03
C ILE A 290 -17.67 26.59 -0.73
N ARG A 291 -18.06 26.76 0.54
CA ARG A 291 -19.45 27.09 0.92
C ARG A 291 -19.93 28.36 0.21
N GLY A 292 -19.13 29.43 0.24
CA GLY A 292 -19.45 30.70 -0.42
C GLY A 292 -19.58 30.56 -1.94
N GLU A 293 -18.68 29.83 -2.59
CA GLU A 293 -18.74 29.58 -4.04
C GLU A 293 -19.98 28.76 -4.41
N SER A 294 -20.34 27.79 -3.58
CA SER A 294 -21.53 26.95 -3.75
C SER A 294 -22.82 27.76 -3.59
N PHE A 295 -22.93 28.57 -2.52
CA PHE A 295 -24.09 29.44 -2.30
C PHE A 295 -24.27 30.48 -3.41
N GLU A 296 -23.18 31.02 -3.96
CA GLU A 296 -23.26 31.90 -5.14
C GLU A 296 -23.88 31.19 -6.35
N LEU A 297 -23.46 29.95 -6.63
CA LEU A 297 -24.00 29.15 -7.74
C LEU A 297 -25.47 28.78 -7.52
N LEU A 298 -25.89 28.61 -6.26
CA LEU A 298 -27.29 28.36 -5.87
C LEU A 298 -28.13 29.64 -5.81
N GLY A 299 -27.56 30.82 -6.09
CA GLY A 299 -28.26 32.11 -6.04
C GLY A 299 -28.52 32.63 -4.61
N GLN A 300 -27.97 31.98 -3.59
CA GLN A 300 -28.12 32.29 -2.17
C GLN A 300 -27.09 33.34 -1.74
N LEU A 301 -27.26 34.57 -2.22
CA LEU A 301 -26.22 35.62 -2.11
C LEU A 301 -25.89 36.02 -0.66
N SER A 302 -26.86 35.99 0.25
CA SER A 302 -26.65 36.33 1.66
C SER A 302 -25.77 35.29 2.36
N ASP A 303 -26.10 34.01 2.20
CA ASP A 303 -25.33 32.89 2.77
C ASP A 303 -23.93 32.82 2.16
N ALA A 304 -23.81 33.13 0.86
CA ALA A 304 -22.52 33.23 0.19
C ALA A 304 -21.63 34.31 0.82
N LEU A 305 -22.17 35.50 1.09
CA LEU A 305 -21.42 36.59 1.70
C LEU A 305 -20.94 36.21 3.11
N GLU A 306 -21.82 35.63 3.92
CA GLU A 306 -21.46 35.16 5.27
C GLU A 306 -20.33 34.13 5.23
N ALA A 307 -20.43 33.15 4.34
CA ALA A 307 -19.40 32.13 4.18
C ALA A 307 -18.04 32.73 3.76
N TYR A 308 -18.01 33.73 2.87
CA TYR A 308 -16.75 34.40 2.54
C TYR A 308 -16.19 35.26 3.67
N GLU A 309 -17.05 35.88 4.48
CA GLU A 309 -16.61 36.64 5.65
C GLU A 309 -15.99 35.71 6.71
N GLN A 310 -16.57 34.53 6.92
CA GLN A 310 -15.96 33.48 7.75
C GLN A 310 -14.60 33.04 7.17
N ALA A 311 -14.52 32.79 5.86
CA ALA A 311 -13.27 32.42 5.19
C ALA A 311 -12.17 33.50 5.35
N LEU A 312 -12.51 34.79 5.19
CA LEU A 312 -11.59 35.90 5.33
C LEU A 312 -11.16 36.15 6.79
N THR A 313 -12.05 35.87 7.74
CA THR A 313 -11.74 35.96 9.17
C THR A 313 -10.71 34.90 9.56
N MET A 314 -10.83 33.69 9.02
CA MET A 314 -9.87 32.61 9.26
C MET A 314 -8.55 32.84 8.50
N ASN A 315 -8.61 33.23 7.23
CA ASN A 315 -7.44 33.50 6.41
C ASN A 315 -7.72 34.64 5.40
N PRO A 316 -7.21 35.86 5.66
CA PRO A 316 -7.37 36.99 4.74
C PRO A 316 -6.79 36.76 3.33
N LYS A 317 -5.88 35.78 3.17
CA LYS A 317 -5.23 35.44 1.89
C LYS A 317 -5.91 34.30 1.12
N VAL A 318 -7.10 33.84 1.54
CA VAL A 318 -7.84 32.74 0.89
C VAL A 318 -8.41 33.10 -0.51
N GLY A 319 -8.28 34.37 -0.93
CA GLY A 319 -8.55 34.80 -2.30
C GLY A 319 -10.00 35.20 -2.62
N VAL A 320 -10.85 35.38 -1.62
CA VAL A 320 -12.30 35.68 -1.82
C VAL A 320 -12.68 37.14 -1.54
N LEU A 321 -11.73 38.02 -1.16
CA LEU A 321 -12.01 39.41 -0.76
C LEU A 321 -12.80 40.20 -1.81
N ARG A 322 -12.44 40.05 -3.09
CA ARG A 322 -13.12 40.72 -4.21
C ARG A 322 -14.55 40.20 -4.41
N ARG A 323 -14.77 38.88 -4.24
CA ARG A 323 -16.11 38.27 -4.34
C ARG A 323 -17.01 38.78 -3.22
N ALA A 324 -16.55 38.72 -1.98
CA ALA A 324 -17.28 39.25 -0.81
C ALA A 324 -17.66 40.73 -0.98
N THR A 325 -16.71 41.57 -1.39
CA THR A 325 -16.97 43.01 -1.62
C THR A 325 -18.02 43.24 -2.71
N THR A 326 -18.00 42.44 -3.78
CA THR A 326 -18.97 42.53 -4.88
C THR A 326 -20.37 42.11 -4.42
N LEU A 327 -20.48 41.02 -3.66
CA LEU A 327 -21.75 40.55 -3.10
C LEU A 327 -22.35 41.56 -2.11
N ARG A 328 -21.53 42.14 -1.23
CA ARG A 328 -21.97 43.16 -0.28
C ARG A 328 -22.66 44.33 -0.97
N LYS A 329 -22.09 44.82 -2.07
CA LYS A 329 -22.70 45.89 -2.91
C LYS A 329 -23.99 45.44 -3.59
N LYS A 330 -24.04 44.22 -4.11
CA LYS A 330 -25.26 43.68 -4.77
C LYS A 330 -26.43 43.55 -3.79
N ILE A 331 -26.16 43.10 -2.56
CA ILE A 331 -27.18 42.93 -1.52
C ILE A 331 -27.66 44.29 -1.02
N SER A 332 -26.75 45.26 -0.79
CA SER A 332 -27.13 46.61 -0.36
C SER A 332 -27.93 47.37 -1.42
N ALA A 333 -27.72 47.09 -2.71
CA ALA A 333 -28.46 47.72 -3.81
C ALA A 333 -29.86 47.11 -4.05
N LYS A 334 -30.19 45.99 -3.40
CA LYS A 334 -31.50 45.31 -3.49
C LYS A 334 -32.40 45.55 -2.28
N LYS A 335 -31.91 46.24 -1.23
CA LYS A 335 -32.70 46.70 -0.08
C LYS A 335 -33.26 48.08 -0.35
#